data_AF-A0A2P2L260-F1
#
_entry.id   AF-A0A2P2L260-F1
#
_cell.length_a   1.000
_cell.length_b   1.000
_cell.length_c   1.000
_cell.angle_alpha   90.00
_cell.angle_beta   90.00
_cell.angle_gamma   90.00
#
_symmetry.space_group_name_H-M   'P 1'
#
loop_
_entity.id
_entity.type
_entity.pdbx_description
1 polymer ?
#
loop_
_entity_poly.entity_id
_entity_poly.type
_entity_poly.pdbx_seq_one_letter_code
_entity_poly.pdbx_strand_id
1 'polypeptide(L)'
;MVIYSLHMDLKLNHFQVDAERCYHQHVLTILDKLHAEIILEEQLNESSSQSVNIQRDVNAPLVKEESTSNGPDDQVHSDQKDALFMGKVVHPFDAQAEGELSLSVDDYVVVLLVDPTGWSKGECRGNIGWFPSAYIEKQEKAPVAS
;
A
#
# COMPACT_ATOMS: atom_id res chain seq x y z
N MET A 1 37.51 -33.98 -29.73
CA MET A 1 37.28 -32.75 -28.93
C MET A 1 35.92 -32.13 -29.22
N VAL A 2 35.50 -31.99 -30.49
CA VAL A 2 34.22 -31.35 -30.89
C VAL A 2 32.95 -32.04 -30.37
N ILE A 3 32.92 -33.38 -30.30
CA ILE A 3 31.78 -34.15 -29.79
C ILE A 3 31.52 -33.94 -28.29
N TYR A 4 32.55 -33.62 -27.51
CA TYR A 4 32.43 -33.39 -26.08
C TYR A 4 31.80 -32.03 -25.79
N SER A 5 32.12 -31.00 -26.59
CA SER A 5 31.53 -29.66 -26.46
C SER A 5 30.02 -29.68 -26.72
N LEU A 6 29.58 -30.29 -27.82
CA LEU A 6 28.16 -30.38 -28.15
C LEU A 6 27.34 -31.18 -27.11
N HIS A 7 27.96 -32.22 -26.53
CA HIS A 7 27.35 -33.03 -25.46
C HIS A 7 27.20 -32.24 -24.16
N MET A 8 28.16 -31.36 -23.84
CA MET A 8 28.07 -30.50 -22.66
C MET A 8 27.03 -29.39 -22.86
N ASP A 9 26.95 -28.81 -24.06
CA ASP A 9 25.95 -27.79 -24.38
C ASP A 9 24.52 -28.35 -24.28
N LEU A 10 24.28 -29.57 -24.78
CA LEU A 10 22.97 -30.22 -24.66
C LEU A 10 22.59 -30.49 -23.19
N LYS A 11 23.56 -30.90 -22.36
CA LYS A 11 23.35 -31.07 -20.90
C LYS A 11 23.05 -29.76 -20.20
N LEU A 12 23.74 -28.68 -20.57
CA LEU A 12 23.51 -27.35 -20.01
C LEU A 12 22.11 -26.83 -20.35
N ASN A 13 21.68 -27.02 -21.60
CA ASN A 13 20.32 -26.70 -22.02
C ASN A 13 19.27 -27.52 -21.28
N HIS A 14 19.46 -28.84 -21.12
CA HIS A 14 18.54 -29.68 -20.35
C HIS A 14 18.45 -29.23 -18.88
N PHE A 15 19.60 -28.93 -18.26
CA PHE A 15 19.66 -28.43 -16.89
C PHE A 15 18.95 -27.09 -16.72
N GLN A 16 19.10 -26.18 -17.68
CA GLN A 16 18.42 -24.88 -17.64
C GLN A 16 16.91 -25.05 -17.78
N VAL A 17 16.44 -25.92 -18.68
CA VAL A 17 15.00 -26.22 -18.81
C VAL A 17 14.46 -26.92 -17.55
N ASP A 18 15.23 -27.80 -16.90
CA ASP A 18 14.85 -28.41 -15.63
C ASP A 18 14.74 -27.38 -14.50
N ALA A 19 15.71 -26.47 -14.40
CA ALA A 19 15.70 -25.40 -13.42
C ALA A 19 14.48 -24.49 -13.61
N GLU A 20 14.17 -24.14 -14.87
CA GLU A 20 13.00 -23.34 -15.22
C GLU A 20 11.70 -24.05 -14.83
N ARG A 21 11.58 -25.35 -15.15
CA ARG A 21 10.41 -26.15 -14.74
C ARG A 21 10.27 -26.24 -13.23
N CYS A 22 11.39 -26.40 -12.51
CA CYS A 22 11.40 -26.45 -11.05
C CYS A 22 10.90 -25.13 -10.44
N TYR A 23 11.34 -23.99 -10.99
CA TYR A 23 10.86 -22.68 -10.56
C TYR A 23 9.34 -22.55 -10.73
N HIS A 24 8.82 -22.85 -11.92
CA HIS A 24 7.38 -22.78 -12.18
C HIS A 24 6.60 -23.74 -11.28
N GLN A 25 7.10 -24.96 -11.08
CA GLN A 25 6.45 -25.93 -10.21
C GLN A 25 6.40 -25.45 -8.76
N HIS A 26 7.47 -24.82 -8.27
CA HIS A 26 7.52 -24.26 -6.93
C HIS A 26 6.53 -23.11 -6.76
N VAL A 27 6.44 -22.21 -7.74
CA VAL A 27 5.47 -21.10 -7.75
C VAL A 27 4.04 -21.64 -7.70
N LEU A 28 3.71 -22.64 -8.52
CA LEU A 28 2.38 -23.28 -8.50
C LEU A 28 2.03 -23.85 -7.12
N THR A 29 2.99 -24.52 -6.47
CA THR A 29 2.77 -25.07 -5.12
C THR A 29 2.52 -23.97 -4.07
N ILE A 30 3.19 -22.83 -4.17
CA ILE A 30 2.94 -21.70 -3.27
C ILE A 30 1.52 -21.15 -3.48
N LEU A 31 1.13 -20.96 -4.74
CA LEU A 31 -0.19 -20.43 -5.10
C LEU A 31 -1.32 -21.36 -4.63
N ASP A 32 -1.20 -22.68 -4.85
CA ASP A 32 -2.19 -23.67 -4.40
C ASP A 32 -2.36 -23.62 -2.87
N LYS A 33 -1.26 -23.46 -2.13
CA LYS A 33 -1.27 -23.42 -0.68
C LYS A 33 -1.93 -22.15 -0.14
N LEU A 34 -1.62 -20.99 -0.74
CA LEU A 34 -2.27 -19.71 -0.39
C LEU A 34 -3.77 -19.74 -0.72
N HIS A 35 -4.15 -20.32 -1.85
CA HIS A 35 -5.56 -20.44 -2.23
C HIS A 35 -6.35 -21.30 -1.22
N ALA A 36 -5.77 -22.41 -0.76
CA ALA A 36 -6.39 -23.22 0.29
C ALA A 36 -6.53 -22.47 1.62
N GLU A 37 -5.54 -21.65 1.99
CA GLU A 37 -5.56 -20.82 3.21
C GLU A 37 -6.65 -19.74 3.15
N ILE A 38 -6.77 -19.04 2.01
CA ILE A 38 -7.81 -18.02 1.78
C ILE A 38 -9.22 -18.63 1.88
N ILE A 39 -9.46 -19.78 1.26
CA ILE A 39 -10.77 -20.47 1.32
C ILE A 39 -11.15 -20.85 2.76
N LEU A 40 -10.17 -21.28 3.56
CA LEU A 40 -10.41 -21.65 4.95
C LEU A 40 -10.72 -20.42 5.83
N GLU A 41 -10.10 -19.27 5.55
CA GLU A 41 -10.35 -18.01 6.25
C GLU A 41 -11.77 -17.46 5.94
N GLU A 42 -12.22 -17.55 4.69
CA GLU A 42 -13.54 -17.11 4.24
C GLU A 42 -14.68 -17.88 4.96
N GLN A 43 -14.52 -19.19 5.16
CA GLN A 43 -15.53 -20.02 5.84
C GLN A 43 -15.65 -19.73 7.35
N LEU A 44 -14.61 -19.18 7.97
CA LEU A 44 -14.62 -18.82 9.39
C LEU A 44 -15.34 -17.48 9.62
N ASN A 45 -15.24 -16.56 8.67
CA ASN A 45 -15.89 -15.25 8.72
C ASN A 45 -17.43 -15.32 8.54
N GLU A 46 -17.93 -16.24 7.71
CA GLU A 46 -19.38 -16.44 7.49
C GLU A 46 -20.13 -17.05 8.70
N SER A 47 -19.42 -17.53 9.71
CA SER A 47 -20.03 -18.07 10.95
C SER A 47 -20.25 -16.99 12.04
N SER A 48 -19.76 -15.76 11.85
CA SER A 48 -19.81 -14.69 12.85
C SER A 48 -20.94 -13.66 12.61
N SER A 49 -21.47 -13.58 11.40
CA SER A 49 -22.42 -12.52 10.99
C SER A 49 -23.89 -12.95 11.03
N GLN A 50 -24.36 -13.51 12.14
CA GLN A 50 -25.79 -13.57 12.47
C GLN A 50 -26.01 -13.21 13.94
N SER A 51 -25.86 -11.92 14.28
CA SER A 51 -26.53 -11.38 15.47
C SER A 51 -26.85 -9.88 15.36
N VAL A 52 -28.15 -9.61 15.60
CA VAL A 52 -28.82 -8.37 16.02
C VAL A 52 -29.16 -7.27 14.98
N ASN A 53 -30.42 -7.38 14.54
CA ASN A 53 -31.34 -6.31 14.10
C ASN A 53 -31.64 -5.30 15.22
N ILE A 54 -31.39 -3.99 15.01
CA ILE A 54 -32.23 -2.90 15.56
C ILE A 54 -32.29 -1.73 14.56
N GLN A 55 -33.51 -1.47 14.05
CA GLN A 55 -33.96 -0.28 13.32
C GLN A 55 -33.62 1.03 14.05
N ARG A 56 -33.19 2.08 13.34
CA ARG A 56 -33.35 3.46 13.81
C ARG A 56 -33.85 4.40 12.73
N ASP A 57 -34.93 5.05 13.11
CA ASP A 57 -35.79 5.98 12.40
C ASP A 57 -35.13 7.34 12.11
N VAL A 58 -35.79 8.11 11.25
CA VAL A 58 -35.36 9.35 10.59
C VAL A 58 -35.55 10.58 11.45
N ASN A 59 -34.48 11.31 11.84
CA ASN A 59 -34.57 12.71 12.30
C ASN A 59 -33.23 13.48 12.12
N ALA A 60 -33.23 14.54 11.32
CA ALA A 60 -32.13 15.52 11.10
C ALA A 60 -32.08 16.61 12.22
N PRO A 61 -31.34 17.75 12.16
CA PRO A 61 -30.03 18.11 11.56
C PRO A 61 -29.08 18.96 12.50
N LEU A 62 -27.84 19.24 12.03
CA LEU A 62 -27.06 20.51 12.17
C LEU A 62 -26.32 20.93 13.49
N VAL A 63 -25.15 21.57 13.27
CA VAL A 63 -24.41 22.61 14.05
C VAL A 63 -23.08 22.12 14.69
N LYS A 64 -21.91 22.35 14.06
CA LYS A 64 -20.89 23.44 14.19
C LYS A 64 -20.17 23.55 15.56
N GLU A 65 -18.84 23.48 15.61
CA GLU A 65 -17.90 24.62 15.71
C GLU A 65 -16.46 24.22 16.06
N GLU A 66 -15.56 25.08 15.57
CA GLU A 66 -14.10 25.11 15.55
C GLU A 66 -13.46 25.39 16.92
N SER A 67 -12.21 24.95 17.15
CA SER A 67 -11.29 25.62 18.10
C SER A 67 -9.82 25.26 17.87
N THR A 68 -9.08 26.30 17.47
CA THR A 68 -7.64 26.57 17.50
C THR A 68 -6.86 26.11 18.74
N SER A 69 -5.56 25.80 18.60
CA SER A 69 -4.45 26.56 19.25
C SER A 69 -3.07 25.87 19.13
N ASN A 70 -2.18 26.48 18.32
CA ASN A 70 -0.75 26.81 18.48
C ASN A 70 0.19 26.02 19.45
N GLY A 71 1.40 25.69 18.93
CA GLY A 71 2.56 25.00 19.58
C GLY A 71 3.41 25.84 20.55
N PRO A 72 4.64 25.41 20.93
CA PRO A 72 5.82 25.48 20.03
C PRO A 72 6.96 24.41 20.22
N ASP A 73 7.82 24.33 19.17
CA ASP A 73 9.30 24.19 19.11
C ASP A 73 10.07 23.19 19.99
N ASP A 74 10.74 22.19 19.37
CA ASP A 74 12.21 22.05 19.38
C ASP A 74 12.72 20.87 18.51
N GLN A 75 13.98 21.03 18.09
CA GLN A 75 14.74 20.36 17.03
C GLN A 75 15.01 18.85 17.21
N VAL A 76 15.31 18.12 16.11
CA VAL A 76 16.45 17.17 15.95
C VAL A 76 16.34 16.35 14.64
N HIS A 77 17.44 16.29 13.89
CA HIS A 77 17.67 15.40 12.75
C HIS A 77 17.55 13.91 13.13
N SER A 78 17.25 13.06 12.14
CA SER A 78 17.66 11.65 12.01
C SER A 78 16.54 10.58 12.01
N ASP A 79 16.67 9.70 11.02
CA ASP A 79 16.28 8.28 11.01
C ASP A 79 14.81 7.89 11.19
N GLN A 80 14.22 7.47 10.07
CA GLN A 80 13.30 6.33 9.94
C GLN A 80 12.63 5.83 11.23
N LYS A 81 11.70 6.62 11.75
CA LYS A 81 10.55 6.16 12.53
C LYS A 81 9.59 7.33 12.66
N ASP A 82 8.30 7.04 12.53
CA ASP A 82 7.17 7.97 12.69
C ASP A 82 6.88 8.88 11.48
N ALA A 83 6.62 8.28 10.31
CA ALA A 83 6.23 9.04 9.12
C ALA A 83 4.75 9.49 9.17
N LEU A 84 4.41 10.34 10.14
CA LEU A 84 3.22 11.18 10.12
C LEU A 84 3.61 12.58 9.66
N PHE A 85 3.38 12.92 8.40
CA PHE A 85 3.70 14.25 7.87
C PHE A 85 2.76 14.65 6.72
N MET A 86 2.65 15.95 6.47
CA MET A 86 1.88 16.46 5.34
C MET A 86 2.76 16.55 4.08
N GLY A 87 2.26 16.01 2.97
CA GLY A 87 2.88 16.10 1.65
C GLY A 87 1.96 16.83 0.68
N LYS A 88 2.54 17.68 -0.17
CA LYS A 88 1.82 18.29 -1.29
C LYS A 88 1.99 17.40 -2.52
N VAL A 89 0.90 17.11 -3.22
CA VAL A 89 0.93 16.31 -4.46
C VAL A 89 1.58 17.11 -5.58
N VAL A 90 2.66 16.58 -6.15
CA VAL A 90 3.38 17.16 -7.29
C VAL A 90 3.13 16.39 -8.59
N HIS A 91 2.63 15.15 -8.50
CA HIS A 91 2.24 14.32 -9.63
C HIS A 91 0.88 13.66 -9.42
N PRO A 92 0.00 13.62 -10.44
CA PRO A 92 -1.28 12.95 -10.33
C PRO A 92 -1.08 11.43 -10.29
N PHE A 93 -1.99 10.74 -9.60
CA PHE A 93 -2.02 9.28 -9.55
C PHE A 93 -3.46 8.80 -9.54
N ASP A 94 -3.82 7.91 -10.45
CA ASP A 94 -5.15 7.29 -10.50
C ASP A 94 -5.06 5.89 -9.87
N ALA A 95 -5.78 5.66 -8.78
CA ALA A 95 -5.86 4.35 -8.15
C ALA A 95 -6.34 3.28 -9.17
N GLN A 96 -5.56 2.21 -9.32
CA GLN A 96 -5.81 1.08 -10.20
C GLN A 96 -6.27 -0.17 -9.45
N ALA A 97 -6.00 -0.24 -8.15
CA ALA A 97 -6.35 -1.37 -7.29
C ALA A 97 -7.08 -0.94 -6.01
N GLU A 98 -7.76 -1.90 -5.38
CA GLU A 98 -8.37 -1.68 -4.07
C GLU A 98 -7.30 -1.36 -3.02
N GLY A 99 -7.55 -0.31 -2.23
CA GLY A 99 -6.61 0.17 -1.22
C GLY A 99 -5.58 1.18 -1.73
N GLU A 100 -5.59 1.55 -3.01
CA GLU A 100 -4.82 2.67 -3.55
C GLU A 100 -5.58 4.00 -3.39
N LEU A 101 -4.83 5.11 -3.27
CA LEU A 101 -5.37 6.45 -3.08
C LEU A 101 -5.09 7.31 -4.31
N SER A 102 -6.15 7.75 -5.00
CA SER A 102 -6.00 8.70 -6.10
C SER A 102 -5.53 10.07 -5.60
N LEU A 103 -4.59 10.68 -6.34
CA LEU A 103 -3.97 11.97 -6.03
C LEU A 103 -4.22 12.96 -7.16
N SER A 104 -4.60 14.19 -6.80
CA SER A 104 -4.64 15.33 -7.72
C SER A 104 -3.51 16.30 -7.38
N VAL A 105 -2.84 16.84 -8.40
CA VAL A 105 -1.77 17.85 -8.20
C VAL A 105 -2.29 19.02 -7.38
N ASP A 106 -1.44 19.58 -6.52
CA ASP A 106 -1.72 20.63 -5.55
C ASP A 106 -2.62 20.26 -4.36
N ASP A 107 -3.14 19.02 -4.30
CA ASP A 107 -3.76 18.52 -3.06
C ASP A 107 -2.72 18.29 -1.96
N TYR A 108 -3.20 18.17 -0.73
CA TYR A 108 -2.40 17.79 0.43
C TYR A 108 -2.84 16.42 0.95
N VAL A 109 -1.85 15.58 1.24
CA VAL A 109 -2.03 14.24 1.79
C VAL A 109 -1.35 14.18 3.15
N VAL A 110 -2.03 13.59 4.13
CA VAL A 110 -1.39 13.22 5.39
C VAL A 110 -0.78 11.85 5.19
N VAL A 111 0.55 11.78 5.11
CA VAL A 111 1.29 10.51 5.06
C VAL A 111 1.23 9.89 6.45
N LEU A 112 0.81 8.63 6.53
CA LEU A 112 0.69 7.85 7.77
C LEU A 112 1.83 6.83 7.90
N LEU A 113 2.34 6.35 6.76
CA LEU A 113 3.40 5.34 6.68
C LEU A 113 4.19 5.53 5.38
N VAL A 114 5.51 5.34 5.44
CA VAL A 114 6.38 5.24 4.27
C VAL A 114 7.00 3.85 4.27
N ASP A 115 6.76 3.10 3.21
CA ASP A 115 7.26 1.75 3.00
C ASP A 115 8.61 1.79 2.23
N PRO A 116 9.60 0.96 2.57
CA PRO A 116 10.90 0.92 1.91
C PRO A 116 10.84 0.53 0.42
N THR A 117 9.71 0.01 -0.07
CA THR A 117 9.49 -0.29 -1.51
C THR A 117 9.18 0.95 -2.36
N GLY A 118 9.10 2.14 -1.74
CA GLY A 118 8.81 3.40 -2.44
C GLY A 118 7.33 3.77 -2.49
N TRP A 119 6.52 3.09 -1.68
CA TRP A 119 5.11 3.38 -1.50
C TRP A 119 4.86 4.09 -0.16
N SER A 120 3.86 4.95 -0.13
CA SER A 120 3.37 5.59 1.09
C SER A 120 1.90 5.29 1.28
N LYS A 121 1.47 5.09 2.53
CA LYS A 121 0.06 5.09 2.92
C LYS A 121 -0.27 6.47 3.46
N GLY A 122 -1.37 7.05 3.01
CA GLY A 122 -1.82 8.34 3.51
C GLY A 122 -3.32 8.53 3.42
N GLU A 123 -3.77 9.66 3.92
CA GLU A 123 -5.16 10.10 3.90
C GLU A 123 -5.30 11.38 3.09
N CYS A 124 -6.26 11.38 2.16
CA CYS A 124 -6.65 12.55 1.39
C CYS A 124 -8.17 12.56 1.25
N ARG A 125 -8.81 13.70 1.57
CA ARG A 125 -10.27 13.89 1.43
C ARG A 125 -11.10 12.80 2.14
N GLY A 126 -10.62 12.29 3.27
CA GLY A 126 -11.25 11.22 4.05
C GLY A 126 -11.06 9.80 3.50
N ASN A 127 -10.33 9.63 2.40
CA ASN A 127 -9.96 8.33 1.85
C ASN A 127 -8.54 7.98 2.26
N ILE A 128 -8.34 6.72 2.66
CA ILE A 128 -7.03 6.19 3.04
C ILE A 128 -6.59 5.17 2.01
N GLY A 129 -5.35 5.28 1.54
CA GLY A 129 -4.80 4.30 0.62
C GLY A 129 -3.33 4.52 0.31
N TRP A 130 -2.83 3.67 -0.59
CA TRP A 130 -1.45 3.62 -1.04
C TRP A 130 -1.21 4.45 -2.30
N PHE A 131 -0.06 5.11 -2.35
CA PHE A 131 0.41 5.85 -3.53
C PHE A 131 1.94 5.86 -3.57
N PRO A 132 2.57 6.17 -4.72
CA PRO A 132 4.03 6.25 -4.82
C PRO A 132 4.58 7.42 -3.99
N SER A 133 5.55 7.16 -3.12
CA SER A 133 6.10 8.20 -2.22
C SER A 133 6.71 9.39 -2.96
N ALA A 134 7.22 9.16 -4.18
CA ALA A 134 7.84 10.18 -5.02
C ALA A 134 6.83 11.20 -5.61
N TYR A 135 5.52 10.96 -5.48
CA TYR A 135 4.48 11.80 -6.11
C TYR A 135 4.05 12.96 -5.21
N ILE A 136 4.62 13.01 -4.00
CA ILE A 136 4.40 14.08 -3.05
C ILE A 136 5.73 14.74 -2.66
N GLU A 137 5.65 15.99 -2.28
CA GLU A 137 6.76 16.73 -1.67
C GLU A 137 6.42 17.00 -0.21
N LYS A 138 7.26 16.50 0.71
CA LYS A 138 7.11 16.73 2.14
C LYS A 138 7.10 18.23 2.43
N GLN A 139 6.05 18.71 3.09
CA GLN A 139 5.93 20.10 3.48
C GLN A 139 6.54 20.28 4.88
N GLU A 140 7.68 20.95 4.95
CA GLU A 140 8.36 21.25 6.23
C GLU A 140 7.77 22.50 6.93
N LYS A 141 7.00 23.31 6.21
CA LYS A 141 6.47 24.57 6.72
C LYS A 141 4.98 24.73 6.39
N ALA A 142 4.18 25.08 7.40
CA ALA A 142 2.89 25.70 7.14
C ALA A 142 3.13 26.98 6.31
N PRO A 143 2.39 27.20 5.20
CA PRO A 143 2.62 28.38 4.37
C PRO A 143 2.39 29.64 5.20
N VAL A 144 3.46 30.43 5.37
CA VAL A 144 3.37 31.80 5.90
C VAL A 144 2.66 32.61 4.82
N ALA A 145 1.37 32.89 5.02
CA ALA A 145 0.67 33.89 4.24
C ALA A 145 1.38 35.24 4.40
N SER A 146 1.73 35.90 3.29
CA SER A 146 2.25 37.27 3.24
C SER A 146 1.27 38.14 2.44
#